data_AF-A0A2Z7BFU6-F1
#
_entry.id   AF-A0A2Z7BFU6-F1
#
_cell.length_a   1.000
_cell.length_b   1.000
_cell.length_c   1.000
_cell.angle_alpha   90.00
_cell.angle_beta   90.00
_cell.angle_gamma   90.00
#
_symmetry.space_group_name_H-M   'P 1'
#
loop_
_entity.id
_entity.type
_entity.pdbx_description
1 polymer ?
#
loop_
_entity_poly.entity_id
_entity_poly.type
_entity_poly.pdbx_seq_one_letter_code
_entity_poly.pdbx_strand_id
1 'polypeptide(L)'
;MFVLARGPLMERSGSHRRILGLVLLLFSTLAGATRDGPQMPGFLYARTRGRCTPQYWSSRRESWPKMVPETSTVSNVFSSLAYERYRYDLTLLDAASGDDDVDNAYVALLKQSTAALLNSYARKGYPYASWEVKNLLIQALVSQEAAALQALRFMQANQNCG
;
A
#
# COMPACT_ATOMS: atom_id res chain seq x y z
N MET A 1 -14.37 61.79 15.37
CA MET A 1 -14.48 62.68 16.54
C MET A 1 -14.77 61.80 17.75
N PHE A 2 -13.92 61.91 18.77
CA PHE A 2 -14.00 61.22 20.08
C PHE A 2 -15.37 61.50 20.74
N VAL A 3 -15.90 60.67 21.64
CA VAL A 3 -15.54 60.67 23.09
C VAL A 3 -16.08 59.41 23.78
N LEU A 4 -15.24 58.91 24.70
CA LEU A 4 -15.41 57.82 25.67
C LEU A 4 -16.18 58.23 26.94
N ALA A 5 -16.51 57.20 27.74
CA ALA A 5 -16.63 57.17 29.22
C ALA A 5 -18.01 57.51 29.80
N ARG A 6 -18.51 56.94 30.91
CA ARG A 6 -17.95 56.12 32.02
C ARG A 6 -19.17 55.58 32.82
N GLY A 7 -19.08 54.38 33.43
CA GLY A 7 -20.09 53.83 34.39
C GLY A 7 -20.03 54.51 35.78
N PRO A 8 -20.26 53.84 36.95
CA PRO A 8 -20.89 52.55 37.29
C PRO A 8 -21.80 52.61 38.57
N LEU A 9 -22.28 51.46 39.08
CA LEU A 9 -22.46 51.02 40.51
C LEU A 9 -23.64 50.00 40.61
N MET A 10 -23.47 48.71 40.89
CA MET A 10 -23.00 47.99 42.10
C MET A 10 -24.13 47.67 43.11
N GLU A 11 -24.58 46.40 43.16
CA GLU A 11 -24.81 45.55 44.36
C GLU A 11 -25.59 44.27 43.95
N ARG A 12 -25.02 43.06 44.12
CA ARG A 12 -25.22 42.09 45.24
C ARG A 12 -26.52 41.26 45.02
N SER A 13 -26.64 39.95 45.17
CA SER A 13 -26.03 39.00 46.11
C SER A 13 -26.49 37.56 45.75
N GLY A 14 -25.59 36.57 45.76
CA GLY A 14 -25.86 35.29 46.43
C GLY A 14 -26.74 34.19 45.79
N SER A 15 -26.52 33.76 44.53
CA SER A 15 -27.22 32.57 43.97
C SER A 15 -26.35 31.58 43.18
N HIS A 16 -25.02 31.58 43.35
CA HIS A 16 -24.11 30.73 42.54
C HIS A 16 -23.42 29.60 43.31
N ARG A 17 -23.48 29.57 44.65
CA ARG A 17 -22.77 28.54 45.46
C ARG A 17 -23.54 27.23 45.62
N ARG A 18 -24.83 27.17 45.25
CA ARG A 18 -25.67 25.95 45.38
C ARG A 18 -25.82 25.16 44.09
N ILE A 19 -25.56 25.77 42.93
CA ILE A 19 -25.69 25.12 41.62
C ILE A 19 -24.40 24.35 41.26
N LEU A 20 -23.24 24.84 41.71
CA LEU A 20 -21.93 24.21 41.46
C LEU A 20 -21.76 22.87 42.21
N GLY A 21 -22.52 22.64 43.30
CA GLY A 21 -22.46 21.40 44.08
C GLY A 21 -23.27 20.24 43.48
N LEU A 22 -24.22 20.51 42.58
CA LEU A 22 -25.10 19.49 42.00
C LEU A 22 -24.57 18.93 40.67
N VAL A 23 -23.65 19.64 40.01
CA VAL A 23 -23.01 19.19 38.76
C VAL A 23 -21.82 18.25 39.03
N LEU A 24 -21.25 18.28 40.24
CA LEU A 24 -20.06 17.51 40.63
C LEU A 24 -20.38 16.14 41.28
N LEU A 25 -21.65 15.81 41.50
CA LEU A 25 -22.11 14.49 42.00
C LEU A 25 -22.73 13.59 40.92
N LEU A 26 -22.67 13.99 39.64
CA LEU A 26 -22.77 13.10 38.48
C LEU A 26 -21.41 12.42 38.22
N PHE A 27 -20.80 11.99 39.31
CA PHE A 27 -19.83 10.92 39.35
C PHE A 27 -20.52 9.66 38.81
N SER A 28 -19.90 9.11 37.77
CA SER A 28 -19.35 7.76 37.93
C SER A 28 -20.32 6.59 37.99
N THR A 29 -20.86 6.20 36.84
CA THR A 29 -21.02 4.78 36.50
C THR A 29 -21.07 4.59 34.99
N LEU A 30 -19.90 4.44 34.35
CA LEU A 30 -19.73 3.61 33.16
C LEU A 30 -18.23 3.32 33.00
N ALA A 31 -17.78 2.44 33.88
CA ALA A 31 -16.52 1.74 33.74
C ALA A 31 -16.59 0.78 32.54
N GLY A 32 -15.49 0.71 31.78
CA GLY A 32 -15.07 -0.52 31.13
C GLY A 32 -15.49 -0.73 29.67
N ALA A 33 -14.77 -0.11 28.75
CA ALA A 33 -14.46 -0.75 27.46
C ALA A 33 -13.12 -0.20 26.93
N THR A 34 -12.02 -0.57 27.59
CA THR A 34 -10.70 -0.55 26.95
C THR A 34 -10.73 -1.59 25.84
N ARG A 35 -10.96 -1.14 24.60
CA ARG A 35 -10.55 -1.94 23.45
C ARG A 35 -9.05 -1.86 23.38
N ASP A 36 -8.42 -2.96 23.76
CA ASP A 36 -7.03 -3.31 23.44
C ASP A 36 -6.79 -3.07 21.95
N GLY A 37 -6.34 -1.87 21.60
CA GLY A 37 -5.55 -1.71 20.38
C GLY A 37 -4.21 -2.37 20.67
N PRO A 38 -3.66 -3.21 19.78
CA PRO A 38 -2.36 -3.82 20.02
C PRO A 38 -1.33 -2.71 20.17
N GLN A 39 -0.96 -2.42 21.42
CA GLN A 39 0.24 -1.69 21.76
C GLN A 39 1.42 -2.58 21.38
N MET A 40 2.04 -2.28 20.26
CA MET A 40 3.36 -2.80 19.92
C MET A 40 4.38 -1.66 20.07
N PRO A 41 4.97 -1.43 21.26
CA PRO A 41 6.19 -0.67 21.37
C PRO A 41 7.36 -1.64 21.23
N GLY A 42 7.94 -1.66 20.04
CA GLY A 42 9.15 -2.41 19.74
C GLY A 42 9.41 -2.32 18.25
N PHE A 43 10.46 -1.61 17.86
CA PHE A 43 10.97 -1.61 16.48
C PHE A 43 11.48 -3.01 16.15
N LEU A 44 10.57 -3.94 15.87
CA LEU A 44 10.89 -5.13 15.12
C LEU A 44 11.19 -4.62 13.72
N TYR A 45 12.47 -4.58 13.37
CA TYR A 45 12.90 -4.64 11.98
C TYR A 45 12.50 -6.02 11.42
N ALA A 46 11.20 -6.30 11.34
CA ALA A 46 10.65 -7.33 10.49
C ALA A 46 10.88 -6.84 9.06
N ARG A 47 12.13 -6.91 8.60
CA ARG A 47 12.43 -6.88 7.19
C ARG A 47 11.66 -8.06 6.63
N THR A 48 10.52 -7.79 5.99
CA THR A 48 9.74 -8.74 5.22
C THR A 48 10.71 -9.32 4.20
N ARG A 49 11.37 -10.43 4.57
CA ARG A 49 12.48 -10.99 3.81
C ARG A 49 11.94 -11.49 2.48
N GLY A 50 12.00 -10.65 1.45
CA GLY A 50 11.94 -11.01 0.04
C GLY A 50 10.73 -11.83 -0.44
N ARG A 51 9.70 -12.13 0.37
CA ARG A 51 8.62 -13.09 0.04
C ARG A 51 7.71 -12.67 -1.13
N CYS A 52 7.94 -11.50 -1.68
CA CYS A 52 7.14 -10.88 -2.72
C CYS A 52 7.99 -10.39 -3.88
N THR A 53 9.29 -10.67 -3.86
CA THR A 53 10.18 -10.30 -4.96
C THR A 53 10.03 -11.28 -6.12
N PRO A 54 10.40 -10.88 -7.34
CA PRO A 54 10.46 -11.79 -8.47
C PRO A 54 11.27 -13.06 -8.17
N GLN A 55 12.41 -12.92 -7.48
CA GLN A 55 13.29 -14.03 -7.10
C GLN A 55 12.62 -15.02 -6.15
N TYR A 56 11.74 -14.56 -5.26
CA TYR A 56 11.01 -15.47 -4.37
C TYR A 56 9.95 -16.26 -5.13
N TRP A 57 9.18 -15.59 -6.00
CA TRP A 57 8.18 -16.26 -6.83
C TRP A 57 8.82 -17.27 -7.80
N SER A 58 9.95 -16.93 -8.41
CA SER A 58 10.68 -17.86 -9.28
C SER A 58 11.37 -19.00 -8.53
N SER A 59 11.67 -18.83 -7.24
CA SER A 59 12.23 -19.91 -6.41
C SER A 59 11.27 -21.06 -6.12
N ARG A 60 10.00 -20.93 -6.51
CA ARG A 60 8.92 -21.94 -6.33
C ARG A 60 8.73 -22.43 -4.89
N ARG A 61 9.12 -21.61 -3.90
CA ARG A 61 8.91 -21.89 -2.47
C ARG A 61 7.43 -21.81 -2.06
N GLU A 62 6.62 -21.15 -2.86
CA GLU A 62 5.17 -21.02 -2.71
C GLU A 62 4.52 -21.25 -4.07
N SER A 63 3.33 -21.84 -4.07
CA SER A 63 2.56 -22.05 -5.30
C SER A 63 2.01 -20.74 -5.83
N TRP A 64 2.04 -20.58 -7.15
CA TRP A 64 1.46 -19.39 -7.78
C TRP A 64 -0.08 -19.41 -7.69
N PRO A 65 -0.74 -18.24 -7.63
CA PRO A 65 -2.20 -18.15 -7.69
C PRO A 65 -2.75 -18.83 -8.94
N LYS A 66 -3.84 -19.60 -8.82
CA LYS A 66 -4.42 -20.34 -9.96
C LYS A 66 -4.84 -19.43 -11.13
N MET A 67 -5.13 -18.16 -10.87
CA MET A 67 -5.48 -17.17 -11.90
C MET A 67 -4.28 -16.77 -12.77
N VAL A 68 -3.06 -16.96 -12.28
CA VAL A 68 -1.81 -16.60 -12.95
C VAL A 68 -0.85 -17.78 -12.83
N PRO A 69 -1.03 -18.86 -13.63
CA PRO A 69 -0.10 -19.99 -13.63
C PRO A 69 1.29 -19.62 -14.18
N GLU A 70 2.34 -20.26 -13.64
CA GLU A 70 3.75 -20.10 -14.06
C GLU A 70 3.97 -20.26 -15.57
N THR A 71 3.25 -21.21 -16.19
CA THR A 71 3.36 -21.56 -17.62
C THR A 71 2.57 -20.63 -18.54
N SER A 72 1.82 -19.68 -18.00
CA SER A 72 1.08 -18.74 -18.82
C SER A 72 2.03 -17.79 -19.53
N THR A 73 1.74 -17.49 -20.79
CA THR A 73 2.51 -16.53 -21.56
C THR A 73 2.21 -15.11 -21.10
N VAL A 74 3.20 -14.23 -21.26
CA VAL A 74 3.08 -12.80 -20.96
C VAL A 74 1.92 -12.16 -21.73
N SER A 75 1.78 -12.50 -23.02
CA SER A 75 0.71 -11.98 -23.88
C SER A 75 -0.68 -12.38 -23.40
N ASN A 76 -0.85 -13.61 -22.90
CA ASN A 76 -2.15 -14.08 -22.39
C ASN A 76 -2.54 -13.39 -21.08
N VAL A 77 -1.57 -13.07 -20.22
CA VAL A 77 -1.86 -12.50 -18.90
C VAL A 77 -1.98 -10.99 -18.94
N PHE A 78 -1.05 -10.31 -19.61
CA PHE A 78 -0.96 -8.85 -19.58
C PHE A 78 -1.72 -8.17 -20.72
N SER A 79 -1.67 -8.71 -21.94
CA SER A 79 -2.43 -8.32 -23.14
C SER A 79 -1.62 -8.67 -24.38
N SER A 80 -2.27 -8.81 -25.54
CA SER A 80 -1.60 -8.87 -26.83
C SER A 80 -0.71 -7.66 -27.09
N LEU A 81 -0.97 -6.48 -26.51
CA LEU A 81 -0.08 -5.31 -26.66
C LEU A 81 1.33 -5.55 -26.09
N ALA A 82 1.46 -6.44 -25.11
CA ALA A 82 2.77 -6.85 -24.60
C ALA A 82 3.62 -7.57 -25.67
N TYR A 83 2.98 -8.14 -26.71
CA TYR A 83 3.66 -8.78 -27.85
C TYR A 83 4.56 -7.83 -28.64
N GLU A 84 4.20 -6.54 -28.74
CA GLU A 84 5.01 -5.57 -29.50
C GLU A 84 6.41 -5.42 -28.90
N ARG A 85 6.56 -5.73 -27.61
CA ARG A 85 7.80 -5.53 -26.87
C ARG A 85 8.45 -6.82 -26.37
N TYR A 86 7.70 -7.89 -26.18
CA TYR A 86 8.15 -9.16 -25.62
C TYR A 86 7.89 -10.35 -26.56
N ARG A 87 8.69 -11.41 -26.41
CA ARG A 87 8.53 -12.64 -27.21
C ARG A 87 7.20 -13.34 -26.87
N TYR A 88 6.58 -13.98 -27.87
CA TYR A 88 5.28 -14.66 -27.71
C TYR A 88 5.32 -15.86 -26.78
N ASP A 89 6.45 -16.57 -26.75
CA ASP A 89 6.70 -17.77 -25.97
C ASP A 89 7.26 -17.47 -24.57
N LEU A 90 7.46 -16.19 -24.23
CA LEU A 90 7.94 -15.80 -22.92
C LEU A 90 6.87 -16.10 -21.87
N THR A 91 7.20 -17.01 -20.95
CA THR A 91 6.32 -17.35 -19.83
C THR A 91 6.49 -16.35 -18.68
N LEU A 92 5.52 -16.31 -17.77
CA LEU A 92 5.66 -15.49 -16.57
C LEU A 92 6.77 -15.99 -15.64
N LEU A 93 7.01 -17.30 -15.59
CA LEU A 93 8.14 -17.83 -14.83
C LEU A 93 9.47 -17.33 -15.40
N ASP A 94 9.64 -17.36 -16.72
CA ASP A 94 10.84 -16.82 -17.37
C ASP A 94 10.99 -15.32 -17.07
N ALA A 95 9.89 -14.56 -17.14
CA ALA A 95 9.90 -13.14 -16.80
C ALA A 95 10.29 -12.86 -15.34
N ALA A 96 9.83 -13.69 -14.38
CA ALA A 96 10.18 -13.54 -12.96
C ALA A 96 11.62 -13.99 -12.66
N SER A 97 12.13 -14.96 -13.43
CA SER A 97 13.46 -15.55 -13.28
C SER A 97 14.55 -14.82 -14.06
N GLY A 98 14.17 -13.94 -14.99
CA GLY A 98 15.09 -13.21 -15.85
C GLY A 98 16.16 -12.47 -15.06
N ASP A 99 17.34 -12.35 -15.65
CA ASP A 99 18.50 -11.75 -15.00
C ASP A 99 18.30 -10.24 -14.72
N ASP A 100 18.87 -9.77 -13.61
CA ASP A 100 18.93 -8.35 -13.26
C ASP A 100 20.05 -7.61 -14.02
N ASP A 101 20.98 -8.35 -14.65
CA ASP A 101 22.16 -7.81 -15.35
C ASP A 101 21.86 -7.24 -16.75
N VAL A 102 20.62 -7.32 -17.23
CA VAL A 102 20.22 -6.73 -18.51
C VAL A 102 19.71 -5.31 -18.26
N ASP A 103 20.49 -4.30 -18.66
CA ASP A 103 20.14 -2.88 -18.64
C ASP A 103 19.02 -2.55 -19.66
N ASN A 104 17.84 -3.14 -19.45
CA ASN A 104 16.67 -2.98 -20.29
C ASN A 104 15.45 -2.69 -19.41
N ALA A 105 15.02 -1.42 -19.43
CA ALA A 105 13.88 -0.93 -18.66
C ALA A 105 12.60 -1.75 -18.85
N TYR A 106 12.36 -2.28 -20.06
CA TYR A 106 11.17 -3.10 -20.34
C TYR A 106 11.26 -4.50 -19.72
N VAL A 107 12.46 -5.09 -19.66
CA VAL A 107 12.68 -6.38 -18.98
C VAL A 107 12.48 -6.20 -17.47
N ALA A 108 13.05 -5.14 -16.90
CA ALA A 108 12.85 -4.79 -15.50
C ALA A 108 11.37 -4.52 -15.18
N LEU A 109 10.67 -3.77 -16.03
CA LEU A 109 9.23 -3.52 -15.91
C LEU A 109 8.44 -4.82 -15.87
N LEU A 110 8.66 -5.72 -16.83
CA LEU A 110 7.92 -6.98 -16.90
C LEU A 110 8.21 -7.86 -15.67
N LYS A 111 9.48 -7.99 -15.29
CA LYS A 111 9.90 -8.77 -14.11
C LYS A 111 9.21 -8.27 -12.84
N GLN A 112 9.24 -6.97 -12.59
CA GLN A 112 8.61 -6.38 -11.39
C GLN A 112 7.08 -6.40 -11.47
N SER A 113 6.50 -6.25 -12.65
CA SER A 113 5.05 -6.34 -12.86
C SER A 113 4.52 -7.75 -12.65
N THR A 114 5.26 -8.78 -13.07
CA THR A 114 4.91 -10.19 -12.80
C THR A 114 4.83 -10.45 -11.31
N ALA A 115 5.85 -10.03 -10.54
CA ALA A 115 5.80 -10.14 -9.08
C ALA A 115 4.65 -9.33 -8.47
N ALA A 116 4.43 -8.09 -8.94
CA ALA A 116 3.34 -7.23 -8.46
C ALA A 116 1.97 -7.87 -8.71
N LEU A 117 1.78 -8.49 -9.87
CA LEU A 117 0.54 -9.19 -10.22
C LEU A 117 0.32 -10.38 -9.28
N LEU A 118 1.35 -11.21 -9.04
CA LEU A 118 1.24 -12.33 -8.10
C LEU A 118 0.93 -11.84 -6.68
N ASN A 119 1.61 -10.79 -6.24
CA ASN A 119 1.38 -10.19 -4.93
C ASN A 119 -0.05 -9.64 -4.80
N SER A 120 -0.60 -9.00 -5.84
CA SER A 120 -1.98 -8.49 -5.84
C SER A 120 -3.04 -9.58 -5.61
N TYR A 121 -2.75 -10.83 -6.00
CA TYR A 121 -3.62 -11.97 -5.74
C TYR A 121 -3.32 -12.66 -4.41
N ALA A 122 -2.05 -12.77 -4.03
CA ALA A 122 -1.60 -13.63 -2.92
C ALA A 122 -1.47 -12.89 -1.58
N ARG A 123 -1.24 -11.57 -1.59
CA ARG A 123 -0.88 -10.80 -0.39
C ARG A 123 -1.99 -9.82 -0.03
N LYS A 124 -2.50 -9.93 1.19
CA LYS A 124 -3.49 -8.99 1.72
C LYS A 124 -2.86 -7.62 1.92
N GLY A 125 -3.56 -6.56 1.53
CA GLY A 125 -3.08 -5.18 1.69
C GLY A 125 -1.96 -4.78 0.72
N TYR A 126 -1.69 -5.59 -0.32
CA TYR A 126 -0.80 -5.15 -1.40
C TYR A 126 -1.39 -3.89 -2.07
N PRO A 127 -0.58 -2.87 -2.37
CA PRO A 127 -1.08 -1.53 -2.73
C PRO A 127 -1.69 -1.44 -4.13
N TYR A 128 -1.56 -2.47 -4.97
CA TYR A 128 -2.13 -2.51 -6.31
C TYR A 128 -3.11 -3.67 -6.46
N ALA A 129 -4.28 -3.41 -7.03
CA ALA A 129 -5.16 -4.45 -7.52
C ALA A 129 -4.60 -5.08 -8.81
N SER A 130 -5.00 -6.31 -9.11
CA SER A 130 -4.47 -7.05 -10.26
C SER A 130 -4.72 -6.36 -11.61
N TRP A 131 -5.87 -5.69 -11.76
CA TRP A 131 -6.20 -4.94 -12.97
C TRP A 131 -5.35 -3.66 -13.10
N GLU A 132 -5.00 -3.02 -11.99
CA GLU A 132 -4.13 -1.83 -11.98
C GLU A 132 -2.73 -2.20 -12.45
N VAL A 133 -2.19 -3.32 -11.97
CA VAL A 133 -0.87 -3.80 -12.40
C VAL A 133 -0.81 -4.00 -13.92
N LYS A 134 -1.84 -4.64 -14.50
CA LYS A 134 -1.90 -4.87 -15.96
C LYS A 134 -1.96 -3.55 -16.74
N ASN A 135 -2.80 -2.62 -16.31
CA ASN A 135 -2.93 -1.32 -16.98
C ASN A 135 -1.65 -0.49 -16.88
N LEU A 136 -1.04 -0.43 -15.70
CA LEU A 136 0.20 0.31 -15.47
C LEU A 136 1.37 -0.27 -16.27
N LEU A 137 1.46 -1.59 -16.43
CA LEU A 137 2.44 -2.20 -17.33
C LEU A 137 2.25 -1.68 -18.76
N ILE A 138 1.02 -1.76 -19.31
CA ILE A 138 0.74 -1.34 -20.69
C ILE A 138 1.05 0.15 -20.88
N GLN A 139 0.62 0.99 -19.95
CA GLN A 139 0.89 2.44 -19.99
C GLN A 139 2.39 2.76 -19.96
N ALA A 140 3.17 1.97 -19.23
CA ALA A 140 4.61 2.18 -19.12
C ALA A 140 5.39 1.70 -20.34
N LEU A 141 4.77 0.97 -21.28
CA LEU A 141 5.42 0.54 -22.54
C LEU A 141 5.68 1.68 -23.53
N VAL A 142 5.14 2.88 -23.29
CA VAL A 142 5.26 4.03 -24.21
C VAL A 142 6.68 4.57 -24.36
N SER A 143 7.54 4.39 -23.35
CA SER A 143 8.95 4.82 -23.40
C SER A 143 9.83 4.05 -22.41
N GLN A 144 11.16 4.11 -22.58
CA GLN A 144 12.08 3.47 -21.65
C GLN A 144 12.05 4.13 -20.27
N GLU A 145 11.92 5.45 -20.22
CA GLU A 145 11.86 6.22 -18.98
C GLU A 145 10.58 5.88 -18.20
N ALA A 146 9.44 5.79 -18.89
CA ALA A 146 8.17 5.36 -18.30
C ALA A 146 8.27 3.93 -17.76
N ALA A 147 8.86 3.01 -18.54
CA ALA A 147 9.11 1.63 -18.14
C ALA A 147 10.00 1.55 -16.90
N ALA A 148 11.13 2.27 -16.88
CA ALA A 148 12.06 2.28 -15.76
C ALA A 148 11.41 2.85 -14.48
N LEU A 149 10.69 3.96 -14.60
CA LEU A 149 10.01 4.59 -13.47
C LEU A 149 8.93 3.65 -12.89
N GLN A 150 8.13 3.02 -13.75
CA GLN A 150 7.08 2.12 -13.30
C GLN A 150 7.66 0.81 -12.73
N ALA A 151 8.75 0.28 -13.31
CA ALA A 151 9.49 -0.85 -12.75
C ALA A 151 9.98 -0.56 -11.33
N LEU A 152 10.53 0.64 -11.10
CA LEU A 152 10.98 1.08 -9.77
C LEU A 152 9.82 1.15 -8.76
N ARG A 153 8.66 1.68 -9.16
CA ARG A 153 7.46 1.73 -8.31
C ARG A 153 6.97 0.34 -7.92
N PHE A 154 6.92 -0.58 -8.87
CA PHE A 154 6.55 -1.98 -8.57
C PHE A 154 7.60 -2.66 -7.70
N MET A 155 8.89 -2.44 -7.94
CA MET A 155 9.97 -2.97 -7.10
C MET A 155 9.80 -2.53 -5.64
N GLN A 156 9.57 -1.24 -5.40
CA GLN A 156 9.36 -0.71 -4.05
C GLN A 156 8.12 -1.34 -3.37
N ALA A 157 7.02 -1.50 -4.10
CA ALA A 157 5.83 -2.15 -3.58
C ALA A 157 6.06 -3.65 -3.29
N ASN A 158 6.82 -4.34 -4.15
CA ASN A 158 7.19 -5.74 -3.97
C ASN A 158 8.11 -5.95 -2.76
N GLN A 159 9.01 -5.01 -2.50
CA GLN A 159 9.88 -5.04 -1.32
C GLN A 159 9.10 -4.80 -0.02
N ASN A 160 8.03 -4.01 -0.07
CA ASN A 160 7.22 -3.62 1.07
C ASN A 160 5.85 -4.28 1.10
N CYS A 161 5.72 -5.50 0.55
CA CYS A 161 4.49 -6.27 0.72
C CYS A 161 4.32 -6.65 2.19
N GLY A 162 3.10 -6.50 2.73
CA GLY A 162 2.76 -6.66 4.14
C GLY A 162 3.27 -7.93 4.82
#